data_AF-A0A7Y4XHD5-F1
#
_entry.id   AF-A0A7Y4XHD5-F1
#
_cell.length_a   1.000
_cell.length_b   1.000
_cell.length_c   1.000
_cell.angle_alpha   90.00
_cell.angle_beta   90.00
_cell.angle_gamma   90.00
#
_symmetry.space_group_name_H-M   'P 1'
#
loop_
_entity.id
_entity.type
_entity.pdbx_description
1 polymer ?
#
loop_
_entity_poly.entity_id
_entity_poly.type
_entity_poly.pdbx_seq_one_letter_code
_entity_poly.pdbx_strand_id
1 'polypeptide(L)' 'MAFEQLKMQVSLLLTQMQNEPEDRHEIYLQLHEKLNEMKAFGMPLPDDLVKLEHDLEAEFAGEMPGAPKS' A
#
# COMPACT_ATOMS: atom_id res chain seq x y z
N MET A 1 9.94 10.01 16.79
CA MET A 1 11.07 9.53 15.95
C MET A 1 10.60 9.35 14.50
N ALA A 2 11.49 9.30 13.50
CA ALA A 2 11.11 9.18 12.08
C ALA A 2 10.25 7.92 11.77
N PHE A 3 10.50 6.83 12.49
CA PHE A 3 9.74 5.58 12.40
C PHE A 3 8.27 5.71 12.82
N GLU A 4 8.00 6.36 13.95
CA GLU A 4 6.64 6.53 14.47
C GLU A 4 5.81 7.42 13.53
N GLN A 5 6.47 8.37 12.86
CA GLN A 5 5.84 9.21 11.85
C GLN A 5 5.50 8.41 10.58
N LEU A 6 6.37 7.49 10.13
CA LEU A 6 6.06 6.61 8.99
C LEU A 6 4.87 5.71 9.29
N LYS A 7 4.83 5.10 10.48
CA LYS A 7 3.68 4.29 10.92
C LYS A 7 2.38 5.09 10.98
N MET A 8 2.41 6.30 11.54
CA MET A 8 1.23 7.17 11.56
C MET A 8 0.75 7.53 10.16
N GLN A 9 1.67 7.83 9.24
CA GLN A 9 1.33 8.13 7.85
C GLN A 9 0.69 6.91 7.16
N VAL A 10 1.26 5.72 7.33
CA VAL A 10 0.68 4.47 6.82
C VAL A 10 -0.73 4.26 7.38
N SER A 11 -0.92 4.36 8.70
CA SER A 11 -2.25 4.21 9.32
C SER A 11 -3.27 5.25 8.82
N LEU A 12 -2.82 6.49 8.55
CA LEU A 12 -3.66 7.55 8.01
C LEU A 12 -4.09 7.20 6.57
N LEU A 13 -3.16 6.76 5.73
CA LEU A 13 -3.44 6.34 4.36
C LEU A 13 -4.42 5.16 4.33
N LEU A 14 -4.27 4.17 5.21
CA LEU A 14 -5.22 3.06 5.35
C LEU A 14 -6.62 3.52 5.74
N THR A 15 -6.71 4.56 6.56
CA THR A 15 -7.99 5.12 6.99
C THR A 15 -8.62 5.91 5.85
N GLN A 16 -7.85 6.71 5.12
CA GLN A 16 -8.30 7.43 3.93
C GLN A 16 -8.79 6.46 2.86
N MET A 17 -8.06 5.38 2.61
CA MET A 17 -8.42 4.35 1.63
C MET A 17 -9.77 3.66 1.92
N GLN A 18 -10.19 3.63 3.20
CA GLN A 18 -11.49 3.12 3.61
C GLN A 18 -12.60 4.17 3.49
N ASN A 19 -12.28 5.45 3.70
CA ASN A 19 -13.25 6.54 3.64
C ASN A 19 -13.47 7.08 2.22
N GLU A 20 -12.43 7.05 1.38
CA GLU A 20 -12.37 7.64 0.03
C GLU A 20 -12.03 6.53 -0.99
N PRO A 21 -12.99 5.64 -1.30
CA PRO A 21 -12.78 4.54 -2.25
C PRO A 21 -12.59 5.01 -3.70
N GLU A 22 -12.97 6.24 -4.02
CA GLU A 22 -12.73 6.86 -5.33
C GLU A 22 -11.26 7.20 -5.57
N ASP A 23 -10.56 7.63 -4.52
CA ASP A 23 -9.12 7.96 -4.56
C ASP A 23 -8.23 6.78 -4.15
N ARG A 24 -8.82 5.59 -4.02
CA ARG A 24 -8.14 4.38 -3.52
C ARG A 24 -6.85 4.07 -4.27
N HIS A 25 -6.83 4.29 -5.58
CA HIS A 25 -5.65 4.07 -6.42
C HIS A 25 -4.50 5.04 -6.08
N GLU A 26 -4.81 6.34 -5.93
CA GLU A 26 -3.79 7.34 -5.57
C GLU A 26 -3.26 7.10 -4.15
N ILE A 27 -4.16 6.79 -3.21
CA ILE A 27 -3.80 6.47 -1.83
C ILE A 27 -2.93 5.20 -1.77
N TYR A 28 -3.23 4.21 -2.60
CA TYR A 28 -2.42 2.99 -2.73
C TYR A 28 -1.00 3.30 -3.21
N LEU A 29 -0.84 4.15 -4.23
CA LEU A 29 0.48 4.55 -4.72
C LEU A 29 1.31 5.22 -3.62
N GLN A 30 0.70 6.14 -2.88
CA GLN A 30 1.35 6.79 -1.74
C GLN A 30 1.72 5.80 -0.63
N LEU A 31 0.82 4.85 -0.33
CA LEU A 31 1.07 3.79 0.64
C LEU A 31 2.25 2.91 0.20
N HIS A 32 2.26 2.47 -1.05
CA HIS A 32 3.32 1.64 -1.63
C HIS A 32 4.68 2.35 -1.59
N GLU A 33 4.74 3.66 -1.90
CA GLU A 33 5.98 4.44 -1.73
C GLU A 33 6.47 4.44 -0.27
N LYS A 34 5.58 4.65 0.70
CA LYS A 34 5.94 4.64 2.13
C LYS A 34 6.39 3.26 2.60
N LEU A 35 5.75 2.20 2.12
CA LEU A 35 6.15 0.82 2.42
C LEU A 35 7.54 0.51 1.81
N ASN A 36 7.82 0.98 0.60
CA ASN A 36 9.14 0.83 -0.03
C ASN A 36 10.23 1.62 0.69
N GLU A 37 9.95 2.83 1.17
CA GLU A 37 10.87 3.56 2.05
C GLU A 37 11.17 2.72 3.30
N MET A 38 10.16 2.15 3.95
CA MET A 38 10.34 1.29 5.13
C MET A 38 11.15 0.02 4.82
N LYS A 39 10.89 -0.65 3.68
CA LYS A 39 11.69 -1.78 3.18
C LYS A 39 13.15 -1.35 2.94
N ALA A 40 13.38 -0.17 2.35
CA ALA A 40 14.71 0.37 2.07
C ALA A 40 15.52 0.70 3.33
N PHE A 41 14.85 1.07 4.43
CA PHE A 41 15.47 1.17 5.76
C PHE A 41 15.85 -0.19 6.37
N GLY A 42 15.62 -1.31 5.67
CA GLY A 42 15.94 -2.66 6.12
C GLY A 42 14.96 -3.20 7.16
N MET A 43 13.75 -2.63 7.24
CA MET A 43 12.75 -3.05 8.22
C MET A 43 11.83 -4.12 7.65
N PRO A 44 11.52 -5.18 8.42
CA PRO A 44 10.47 -6.11 8.05
C PRO A 44 9.11 -5.39 8.15
N LEU A 45 8.35 -5.40 7.06
CA LEU A 45 6.96 -4.97 7.09
C LEU A 45 6.10 -6.05 7.78
N PRO A 46 5.10 -5.66 8.59
CA PRO A 46 4.07 -6.56 9.08
C PRO A 46 3.37 -7.29 7.94
N ASP A 47 3.10 -8.58 8.12
CA ASP A 47 2.41 -9.42 7.13
C ASP A 47 1.04 -8.85 6.73
N ASP A 48 0.32 -8.21 7.65
CA ASP A 48 -0.97 -7.56 7.35
C ASP A 48 -0.84 -6.46 6.29
N LEU A 49 0.26 -5.68 6.32
CA LEU A 49 0.52 -4.62 5.35
C LEU A 49 0.96 -5.18 4.01
N VAL A 50 1.80 -6.22 4.01
CA VAL A 50 2.23 -6.91 2.78
C VAL A 50 1.04 -7.57 2.08
N LYS A 51 0.15 -8.19 2.85
CA LYS A 51 -1.06 -8.80 2.32
C LYS A 51 -1.99 -7.76 1.71
N LEU A 52 -2.20 -6.64 2.40
CA LEU A 52 -3.01 -5.55 1.86
C LEU A 52 -2.39 -4.96 0.57
N GLU A 53 -1.08 -4.72 0.54
CA GLU A 53 -0.36 -4.26 -0.66
C GLU A 53 -0.62 -5.21 -1.82
N HIS A 54 -0.48 -6.53 -1.60
CA HIS A 54 -0.71 -7.55 -2.62
C HIS A 54 -2.19 -7.64 -3.06
N ASP A 55 -3.15 -7.54 -2.13
CA ASP A 55 -4.58 -7.57 -2.45
C ASP A 55 -4.98 -6.35 -3.30
N LEU A 56 -4.46 -5.16 -2.96
CA LEU A 56 -4.67 -3.93 -3.74
C LEU A 56 -3.96 -3.98 -5.08
N GLU A 57 -2.72 -4.49 -5.13
CA GLU A 57 -2.01 -4.71 -6.38
C GLU A 57 -2.80 -5.65 -7.29
N ALA A 58 -3.37 -6.73 -6.76
CA ALA A 58 -4.21 -7.64 -7.54
C ALA A 58 -5.53 -7.00 -7.99
N GLU A 59 -6.13 -6.15 -7.15
CA GLU A 59 -7.33 -5.37 -7.47
C GLU A 59 -7.05 -4.43 -8.65
N PHE A 60 -5.98 -3.64 -8.59
CA PHE A 60 -5.61 -2.67 -9.64
C PHE A 60 -4.92 -3.30 -10.87
N ALA A 61 -4.13 -4.36 -10.70
CA ALA A 61 -3.51 -5.08 -11.81
C ALA A 61 -4.53 -5.93 -12.58
N GLY A 62 -5.59 -6.40 -11.91
CA GLY A 62 -6.72 -7.07 -12.52
C GLY A 62 -7.57 -6.18 -13.43
N GLU A 63 -7.50 -4.85 -13.24
CA GLU A 63 -8.14 -3.85 -14.11
C GLU A 63 -7.34 -3.54 -15.38
N MET A 64 -6.09 -4.02 -15.51
CA MET A 64 -5.38 -3.97 -16.79
C MET A 64 -5.86 -5.11 -17.70
N PRO A 65 -6.42 -4.83 -18.90
CA PRO A 65 -6.76 -5.87 -19.87
C PRO A 65 -5.47 -6.38 -20.52
N GLY A 66 -4.73 -7.31 -19.88
CA GLY A 66 -3.54 -7.83 -20.54
C GLY A 66 -2.57 -8.77 -19.81
N ALA A 67 -2.77 -9.20 -18.56
CA ALA A 67 -1.85 -10.16 -17.96
C ALA A 67 -2.25 -11.62 -18.30
N PRO A 68 -1.41 -12.41 -19.00
CA PRO A 68 -1.71 -13.81 -19.30
C PRO A 68 -1.59 -14.64 -18.02
N LYS A 69 -2.64 -15.41 -17.73
CA LYS A 69 -2.63 -16.41 -16.67
C LYS A 69 -1.62 -17.50 -17.06
N SER A 70 -0.58 -17.67 -16.25
CA SER A 70 0.36 -18.81 -16.37
C SER A 70 -0.15 -20.00 -15.56
#